data_AF-A0A6L7US34-F1
#
_entry.id   AF-A0A6L7US34-F1
#
_cell.length_a   1.000
_cell.length_b   1.000
_cell.length_c   1.000
_cell.angle_alpha   90.00
_cell.angle_beta   90.00
_cell.angle_gamma   90.00
#
_symmetry.space_group_name_H-M   'P 1'
#
loop_
_entity.id
_entity.type
_entity.pdbx_description
1 polymer ?
#
loop_
_entity_poly.entity_id
_entity_poly.type
_entity_poly.pdbx_seq_one_letter_code
_entity_poly.pdbx_strand_id
1 'polypeptide(L)'
;MADVPAEPGALTLETWLVGRLQSAPPELAEAVWPLVRGRLEEGEDGLIQAALDALVTAAQGEATRSAAVTLLAADAILTYALEAAADPALGGSAARASRLAERAGPGGLIGERFNEEEMTE
;
A
#
# COMPACT_ATOMS: atom_id res chain seq x y z
N MET A 1 34.63 22.28 -20.50
CA MET A 1 33.68 21.16 -20.54
C MET A 1 32.48 21.59 -19.72
N ALA A 2 31.31 21.73 -20.34
CA ALA A 2 30.11 22.09 -19.63
C ALA A 2 29.66 20.90 -18.78
N ASP A 3 29.46 21.14 -17.50
CA ASP A 3 28.89 20.21 -16.53
C ASP A 3 27.43 19.99 -16.93
N VAL A 4 27.12 18.83 -17.50
CA VAL A 4 25.73 18.47 -17.83
C VAL A 4 25.08 18.09 -16.50
N PRO A 5 24.05 18.82 -16.03
CA PRO A 5 23.38 18.45 -14.79
C PRO A 5 22.80 17.04 -14.97
N ALA A 6 23.11 16.14 -14.01
CA ALA A 6 22.55 14.80 -13.97
C ALA A 6 21.02 14.91 -14.08
N GLU A 7 20.43 14.21 -15.04
CA GLU A 7 18.98 14.16 -15.13
C GLU A 7 18.43 13.69 -13.79
N PRO A 8 17.39 14.35 -13.23
CA PRO A 8 16.79 13.90 -11.99
C PRO A 8 16.39 12.44 -12.19
N GLY A 9 16.95 11.56 -11.35
CA GLY A 9 16.68 10.13 -11.41
C GLY A 9 15.17 9.87 -11.36
N ALA A 10 14.73 8.78 -12.00
CA ALA A 10 13.33 8.38 -11.99
C ALA A 10 12.80 8.29 -10.55
N LEU A 11 11.63 8.87 -10.29
CA LEU A 11 10.98 8.82 -8.99
C LEU A 11 10.73 7.35 -8.60
N THR A 12 11.21 6.94 -7.44
CA THR A 12 10.98 5.57 -6.92
C THR A 12 9.69 5.53 -6.10
N LEU A 13 9.08 4.34 -6.00
CA LEU A 13 7.92 4.13 -5.12
C LEU A 13 8.22 4.51 -3.67
N GLU A 14 9.42 4.22 -3.19
CA GLU A 14 9.87 4.60 -1.85
C GLU A 14 9.90 6.12 -1.66
N THR A 15 10.54 6.85 -2.56
CA THR A 15 10.63 8.33 -2.46
C THR A 15 9.25 8.98 -2.59
N TRP A 16 8.42 8.44 -3.49
CA TRP A 16 7.04 8.86 -3.64
C TRP A 16 6.23 8.65 -2.35
N LEU A 17 6.33 7.46 -1.73
CA LEU A 17 5.60 7.13 -0.51
C LEU A 17 6.08 7.96 0.69
N VAL A 18 7.38 8.18 0.82
CA VAL A 18 7.94 9.07 1.86
C VAL A 18 7.32 10.47 1.75
N GLY A 19 7.19 11.02 0.54
CA GLY A 19 6.53 12.31 0.33
C GLY A 19 5.07 12.34 0.79
N ARG A 20 4.33 11.23 0.60
CA ARG A 20 2.95 11.10 1.10
C ARG A 20 2.90 11.04 2.62
N LEU A 21 3.76 10.23 3.24
CA LEU A 21 3.77 10.05 4.70
C LEU A 21 4.24 11.31 5.45
N GLN A 22 5.09 12.14 4.85
CA GLN A 22 5.47 13.45 5.43
C GLN A 22 4.28 14.39 5.62
N SER A 23 3.24 14.24 4.80
CA SER A 23 2.01 15.06 4.87
C SER A 23 0.89 14.40 5.67
N ALA A 24 1.09 13.15 6.12
CA ALA A 24 0.11 12.38 6.86
C ALA A 24 0.16 12.71 8.37
N PRO A 25 -0.92 12.44 9.13
CA PRO A 25 -0.86 12.44 10.59
C PRO A 25 0.28 11.53 11.11
N PRO A 26 1.06 11.96 12.11
CA PRO A 26 2.22 11.20 12.60
C PRO A 26 1.89 9.76 12.97
N GLU A 27 0.76 9.54 13.64
CA GLU A 27 0.33 8.21 14.08
C GLU A 27 0.04 7.27 12.91
N LEU A 28 -0.42 7.80 11.77
CA LEU A 28 -0.64 7.02 10.56
C LEU A 28 0.69 6.70 9.88
N ALA A 29 1.61 7.67 9.79
CA ALA A 29 2.94 7.44 9.22
C ALA A 29 3.74 6.39 10.01
N GLU A 30 3.68 6.46 11.36
CA GLU A 30 4.30 5.48 12.25
C GLU A 30 3.69 4.08 12.11
N ALA A 31 2.39 3.99 11.82
CA ALA A 31 1.71 2.71 11.59
C ALA A 31 1.99 2.13 10.20
N VAL A 32 2.07 2.96 9.16
CA VAL A 32 2.25 2.51 7.76
C VAL A 32 3.68 2.08 7.47
N TRP A 33 4.69 2.87 7.88
CA TRP A 33 6.07 2.64 7.44
C TRP A 33 6.63 1.26 7.79
N PRO A 34 6.41 0.70 9.00
CA PRO A 34 6.88 -0.64 9.35
C PRO A 34 6.26 -1.75 8.49
N LEU A 35 5.01 -1.58 8.04
CA LEU A 35 4.27 -2.57 7.25
C LEU A 35 4.80 -2.66 5.81
N VAL A 36 5.22 -1.53 5.24
CA VAL A 36 5.56 -1.44 3.81
C VAL A 36 7.05 -1.54 3.52
N ARG A 37 7.94 -1.14 4.44
CA ARG A 37 9.38 -0.96 4.15
C ARG A 37 10.08 -2.20 3.58
N GLY A 38 9.62 -3.41 3.94
CA GLY A 38 10.19 -4.68 3.45
C GLY A 38 9.61 -5.17 2.13
N ARG A 39 8.61 -4.45 1.59
CA ARG A 39 7.80 -4.86 0.42
C ARG A 39 7.85 -3.84 -0.71
N LEU A 40 8.54 -2.71 -0.56
CA LEU A 40 8.58 -1.65 -1.58
C LEU A 40 9.23 -2.08 -2.90
N GLU A 41 10.17 -3.04 -2.86
CA GLU A 41 10.82 -3.60 -4.06
C GLU A 41 9.85 -4.43 -4.92
N GLU A 42 8.77 -4.94 -4.33
CA GLU A 42 7.70 -5.67 -5.02
C GLU A 42 6.70 -4.70 -5.70
N GLY A 43 6.90 -3.39 -5.56
CA GLY A 43 6.04 -2.37 -6.16
C GLY A 43 4.64 -2.32 -5.53
N GLU A 44 3.64 -2.06 -6.38
CA GLU A 44 2.22 -1.98 -5.99
C GLU A 44 1.71 -3.29 -5.34
N ASP A 45 2.22 -4.43 -5.81
CA ASP A 45 1.83 -5.75 -5.28
C ASP A 45 2.34 -5.95 -3.85
N GLY A 46 3.54 -5.47 -3.55
CA GLY A 46 4.07 -5.44 -2.19
C GLY A 46 3.21 -4.62 -1.24
N LEU A 47 2.71 -3.46 -1.70
CA LEU A 47 1.78 -2.65 -0.92
C LEU A 47 0.46 -3.36 -0.68
N ILE A 48 -0.11 -4.02 -1.69
CA ILE A 48 -1.34 -4.81 -1.51
C ILE A 48 -1.14 -5.91 -0.47
N GLN A 49 -0.04 -6.67 -0.56
CA GLN A 49 0.24 -7.73 0.39
C GLN A 49 0.47 -7.18 1.82
N ALA A 50 1.15 -6.04 1.96
CA ALA A 50 1.31 -5.36 3.25
C ALA A 50 -0.04 -4.98 3.86
N ALA A 51 -0.97 -4.48 3.05
CA ALA A 51 -2.31 -4.14 3.52
C ALA A 51 -3.13 -5.38 3.89
N LEU A 52 -3.06 -6.46 3.10
CA LEU A 52 -3.74 -7.72 3.39
C LEU A 52 -3.27 -8.31 4.73
N ASP A 53 -1.95 -8.36 4.96
CA ASP A 53 -1.37 -8.80 6.23
C ASP A 53 -1.86 -7.96 7.42
N ALA A 54 -1.94 -6.64 7.23
CA ALA A 54 -2.42 -5.72 8.25
C ALA A 54 -3.92 -5.89 8.52
N LEU A 55 -4.75 -6.12 7.48
CA LEU A 55 -6.17 -6.43 7.63
C LEU A 55 -6.38 -7.72 8.43
N VAL A 56 -5.63 -8.78 8.11
CA VAL A 56 -5.70 -10.07 8.83
C VAL A 56 -5.28 -9.87 10.29
N THR A 57 -4.18 -9.18 10.54
CA THR A 57 -3.69 -8.88 11.90
C THR A 57 -4.75 -8.12 12.71
N ALA A 58 -5.42 -7.15 12.10
CA ALA A 58 -6.46 -6.38 12.76
C ALA A 58 -7.75 -7.18 12.98
N ALA A 59 -8.12 -8.06 12.04
CA ALA A 59 -9.30 -8.92 12.13
C ALA A 59 -9.17 -9.99 13.23
N GLN A 60 -7.97 -10.53 13.42
CA GLN A 60 -7.66 -11.51 14.48
C GLN A 60 -7.49 -10.87 15.87
N GLY A 61 -7.33 -9.55 15.94
CA GLY A 61 -7.10 -8.82 17.18
C GLY A 61 -8.37 -8.55 17.99
N GLU A 62 -8.20 -8.23 19.27
CA GLU A 62 -9.28 -7.65 20.07
C GLU A 62 -9.69 -6.27 19.53
N ALA A 63 -10.96 -5.90 19.68
CA ALA A 63 -11.53 -4.61 19.27
C ALA A 63 -10.96 -3.44 20.11
N THR A 64 -9.70 -3.11 19.84
CA THR A 64 -8.89 -2.12 20.55
C THR A 64 -8.60 -0.93 19.65
N ARG A 65 -8.18 0.18 20.26
CA ARG A 65 -7.69 1.34 19.51
C ARG A 65 -6.49 0.98 18.60
N SER A 66 -5.64 0.04 19.03
CA SER A 66 -4.52 -0.43 18.23
C SER A 66 -5.00 -1.12 16.96
N ALA A 67 -5.99 -2.02 17.07
CA ALA A 67 -6.58 -2.68 15.90
C ALA A 67 -7.21 -1.67 14.94
N ALA A 68 -7.90 -0.64 15.46
CA ALA A 68 -8.46 0.43 14.63
C ALA A 68 -7.38 1.22 13.88
N VAL A 69 -6.24 1.51 14.50
CA VAL A 69 -5.10 2.16 13.82
C VAL A 69 -4.50 1.25 12.75
N THR A 70 -4.38 -0.05 13.01
CA THR A 70 -3.92 -1.03 12.00
C THR A 70 -4.86 -1.09 10.80
N LEU A 71 -6.18 -1.05 11.00
CA LEU A 71 -7.15 -0.99 9.91
C LEU A 71 -6.99 0.28 9.06
N LEU A 72 -6.82 1.43 9.71
CA LEU A 72 -6.58 2.70 9.01
C LEU A 72 -5.26 2.67 8.22
N ALA A 73 -4.21 2.06 8.78
CA ALA A 73 -2.95 1.89 8.07
C ALA A 73 -3.11 0.96 6.86
N ALA A 74 -3.86 -0.14 6.99
CA ALA A 74 -4.12 -1.05 5.88
C ALA A 74 -4.89 -0.37 4.74
N ASP A 75 -5.94 0.40 5.06
CA ASP A 75 -6.70 1.19 4.09
C ASP A 75 -5.84 2.25 3.40
N ALA A 76 -4.99 2.95 4.16
CA ALA A 76 -4.05 3.91 3.60
C ALA A 76 -3.06 3.24 2.64
N ILE A 77 -2.52 2.06 2.99
CA ILE A 77 -1.60 1.31 2.13
C ILE A 77 -2.28 0.87 0.83
N LEU A 78 -3.53 0.36 0.88
CA LEU A 78 -4.29 0.05 -0.34
C LEU A 78 -4.50 1.30 -1.20
N THR A 79 -4.85 2.41 -0.56
CA THR A 79 -5.01 3.70 -1.25
C THR A 79 -3.70 4.10 -1.93
N TYR A 80 -2.56 3.97 -1.25
CA TYR A 80 -1.25 4.28 -1.82
C TYR A 80 -0.88 3.35 -2.97
N ALA A 81 -1.23 2.06 -2.91
CA ALA A 81 -1.03 1.13 -4.02
C ALA A 81 -1.81 1.58 -5.27
N LEU A 82 -3.07 1.98 -5.10
CA LEU A 82 -3.92 2.47 -6.19
C LEU A 82 -3.43 3.81 -6.74
N GLU A 83 -3.05 4.74 -5.87
CA GLU A 83 -2.48 6.02 -6.27
C GLU A 83 -1.18 5.84 -7.03
N ALA A 84 -0.27 4.98 -6.54
CA ALA A 84 0.98 4.69 -7.22
C ALA A 84 0.73 4.07 -8.61
N ALA A 85 -0.23 3.15 -8.72
CA ALA A 85 -0.64 2.56 -9.99
C ALA A 85 -1.26 3.56 -10.97
N ALA A 86 -1.81 4.67 -10.49
CA ALA A 86 -2.37 5.74 -11.30
C ALA A 86 -1.35 6.84 -11.64
N ASP A 87 -0.27 6.98 -10.87
CA ASP A 87 0.66 8.12 -10.95
C ASP A 87 1.60 8.03 -12.17
N PRO A 88 1.50 8.96 -13.14
CA PRO A 88 2.37 8.96 -14.31
C PRO A 88 3.86 9.11 -13.96
N ALA A 89 4.21 9.74 -12.84
CA ALA A 89 5.60 9.89 -12.40
C ALA A 89 6.24 8.55 -12.00
N LEU A 90 5.43 7.54 -11.69
CA LEU A 90 5.84 6.16 -11.43
C LEU A 90 5.61 5.23 -12.64
N GLY A 91 5.22 5.78 -13.80
CA GLY A 91 4.83 5.00 -14.98
C GLY A 91 3.44 4.37 -14.87
N GLY A 92 2.60 4.90 -13.97
CA GLY A 92 1.21 4.47 -13.75
C GLY A 92 0.22 5.00 -14.79
N SER A 93 -1.01 4.53 -14.71
CA SER A 93 -2.15 5.01 -15.49
C SER A 93 -3.48 4.66 -14.81
N ALA A 94 -4.54 5.41 -15.11
CA ALA A 94 -5.89 5.10 -14.59
C ALA A 94 -6.35 3.66 -14.92
N ALA A 95 -6.01 3.15 -16.11
CA ALA A 95 -6.34 1.77 -16.50
C ALA A 95 -5.58 0.73 -15.67
N ARG A 96 -4.34 1.03 -15.28
CA ARG A 96 -3.54 0.16 -14.40
C ARG A 96 -4.14 0.13 -12.99
N ALA A 97 -4.45 1.30 -12.43
CA ALA A 97 -5.13 1.40 -11.13
C ALA A 97 -6.49 0.69 -11.11
N SER A 98 -7.29 0.79 -12.19
CA SER A 98 -8.58 0.07 -12.28
C SER A 98 -8.40 -1.44 -12.22
N ARG A 99 -7.46 -2.01 -13.00
CA ARG A 99 -7.16 -3.45 -12.95
C ARG A 99 -6.63 -3.88 -11.58
N LEU A 100 -5.83 -3.02 -10.96
CA LEU A 100 -5.31 -3.28 -9.62
C LEU A 100 -6.44 -3.31 -8.58
N ALA A 101 -7.39 -2.37 -8.65
CA ALA A 101 -8.55 -2.31 -7.77
C ALA A 101 -9.47 -3.53 -7.95
N GLU A 102 -9.72 -3.95 -9.19
CA GLU A 102 -10.49 -5.16 -9.48
C GLU A 102 -9.82 -6.42 -8.88
N ARG A 103 -8.50 -6.54 -9.03
CA ARG A 103 -7.72 -7.67 -8.49
C ARG A 103 -7.64 -7.64 -6.96
N ALA A 104 -7.45 -6.47 -6.37
CA ALA A 104 -7.28 -6.34 -4.92
C ALA A 104 -8.63 -6.39 -4.18
N GLY A 105 -9.74 -6.02 -4.82
CA GLY A 105 -11.04 -5.83 -4.17
C GLY A 105 -11.71 -7.11 -3.63
N PRO A 106 -12.96 -6.99 -3.13
CA PRO A 106 -13.68 -8.10 -2.50
C PRO A 106 -13.96 -9.31 -3.41
N GLY A 107 -13.91 -9.13 -4.73
CA GLY A 107 -14.03 -10.23 -5.70
C GLY A 107 -12.70 -10.86 -6.10
N GLY A 108 -11.57 -10.36 -5.57
CA GLY A 108 -10.23 -10.87 -5.82
C GLY A 108 -9.50 -11.15 -4.50
N LEU A 109 -8.27 -10.65 -4.35
CA LEU A 109 -7.36 -11.03 -3.27
C LEU A 109 -7.93 -10.82 -1.87
N ILE A 110 -8.62 -9.71 -1.60
CA ILE A 110 -9.27 -9.49 -0.30
C ILE A 110 -10.34 -10.58 -0.07
N GLY A 111 -11.20 -10.85 -1.05
CA GLY A 111 -12.23 -11.87 -0.93
C GLY A 111 -11.66 -13.27 -0.74
N GLU A 112 -10.68 -13.65 -1.55
CA GLU A 112 -9.96 -14.92 -1.44
C GLU A 112 -9.39 -15.10 -0.02
N ARG A 113 -8.74 -14.07 0.52
CA ARG A 113 -8.05 -14.14 1.81
C ARG A 113 -9.00 -14.38 3.00
N PHE A 114 -10.20 -13.82 2.96
CA PHE A 114 -11.18 -13.93 4.06
C PHE A 114 -12.20 -15.06 3.85
N ASN A 115 -12.44 -15.51 2.61
CA ASN A 115 -13.27 -16.68 2.34
C ASN A 115 -12.54 -18.00 2.63
N GLU A 116 -11.21 -18.04 2.48
CA GLU A 116 -10.40 -19.21 2.85
C GLU A 116 -10.49 -19.54 4.35
N GLU A 117 -10.68 -18.53 5.21
CA GLU A 117 -10.79 -18.73 6.65
C GLU A 117 -12.14 -19.35 7.06
N GLU A 118 -13.25 -19.02 6.38
CA GLU A 118 -14.58 -19.62 6.62
C GLU A 118 -14.67 -21.12 6.25
N MET A 119 -13.80 -21.61 5.36
CA MET A 119 -13.80 -23.01 4.94
C MET A 119 -12.96 -23.94 5.83
N THR A 120 -12.21 -23.38 6.79
CA THR A 120 -11.33 -24.14 7.69
C THR A 120 -11.84 -24.27 9.13
N GLU A 121 -13.00 -23.68 9.46
CA GLU A 121 -13.68 -23.82 10.75
C GLU A 121 -14.77 -24.91 10.76
#